data_AF-A0A8I2BJQ6-F1
#
_entry.id   AF-A0A8I2BJQ6-F1
#
_cell.length_a   1.000
_cell.length_b   1.000
_cell.length_c   1.000
_cell.angle_alpha   90.00
_cell.angle_beta   90.00
_cell.angle_gamma   90.00
#
_symmetry.space_group_name_H-M   'P 1'
#
loop_
_entity.id
_entity.type
_entity.pdbx_description
1 polymer ?
#
loop_
_entity_poly.entity_id
_entity_poly.type
_entity_poly.pdbx_seq_one_letter_code
_entity_poly.pdbx_strand_id
1 'polypeptide(L)'
;MLEGKELLEKAKLLSKKSEDEIARGCGYVGPSGRILRKSFYRALIEAKGYKIGNGRQGKNGNRASRGRQTEFKTKVHGNGNLLIGHAYTKKLGLEPGQEFKIDLKKESKTIYLIPLN
;
A
#
# COMPACT_ATOMS: atom_id res chain seq x y z
N MET A 1 5.17 -0.14 18.52
CA MET A 1 4.44 1.13 18.72
C MET A 1 3.76 1.06 20.07
N LEU A 2 3.77 2.16 20.84
CA LEU A 2 3.18 2.20 22.18
C LEU A 2 1.66 2.36 22.10
N GLU A 3 0.91 1.75 23.02
CA GLU A 3 -0.55 1.84 23.07
C GLU A 3 -1.02 2.12 24.51
N GLY A 4 -2.29 2.51 24.67
CA GLY A 4 -2.90 2.70 25.99
C GLY A 4 -2.18 3.71 26.89
N LYS A 5 -1.96 3.34 28.16
CA LYS A 5 -1.35 4.24 29.17
C LYS A 5 0.08 4.63 28.82
N GLU A 6 0.89 3.68 28.34
CA GLU A 6 2.30 3.91 27.98
C GLU A 6 2.44 4.95 26.86
N LEU A 7 1.52 4.91 25.89
CA LEU A 7 1.44 5.91 24.82
C LEU A 7 1.19 7.31 25.37
N LEU A 8 0.26 7.45 26.31
CA LEU A 8 -0.09 8.75 26.90
C LEU A 8 1.05 9.32 27.74
N GLU A 9 1.74 8.49 28.52
CA GLU A 9 2.88 8.91 29.32
C GLU A 9 4.05 9.36 28.43
N LYS A 10 4.40 8.56 27.42
CA LYS A 10 5.46 8.92 26.48
C LYS A 10 5.13 10.16 25.65
N ALA A 11 3.88 10.28 25.20
CA ALA A 11 3.43 11.47 24.46
C ALA A 11 3.47 12.73 25.32
N LYS A 12 3.13 12.63 26.62
CA LYS A 12 3.25 13.75 27.57
C LYS A 12 4.71 14.17 27.78
N LEU A 13 5.63 13.21 27.95
CA LEU A 13 7.06 13.49 28.08
C LEU A 13 7.63 14.22 26.85
N LEU A 14 7.11 13.92 25.66
CA LEU A 14 7.55 14.50 24.39
C LEU A 14 6.72 15.71 23.94
N SER A 15 5.79 16.20 24.76
CA SER A 15 4.84 17.29 24.40
C SER A 15 5.46 18.60 23.92
N LYS A 16 6.75 18.84 24.23
CA LYS A 16 7.50 20.02 23.76
C LYS A 16 8.04 19.86 22.33
N LYS A 17 7.93 18.68 21.72
CA LYS A 17 8.42 18.36 20.38
C LYS A 17 7.31 18.47 19.33
N SER A 18 7.70 18.41 18.06
CA SER A 18 6.74 18.32 16.96
C SER A 18 5.95 17.01 16.99
N GLU A 19 4.73 17.02 16.46
CA GLU A 19 3.86 15.82 16.43
C GLU A 19 4.54 14.61 15.76
N ASP A 20 5.35 14.84 14.73
CA ASP A 20 6.10 13.78 14.04
C ASP A 20 7.20 13.18 14.89
N GLU A 21 7.88 13.98 15.71
CA GLU A 21 8.88 13.50 16.66
C GLU A 21 8.24 12.74 17.83
N ILE A 22 7.06 13.17 18.28
CA ILE A 22 6.28 12.45 19.29
C ILE A 22 5.85 11.10 18.72
N ALA A 23 5.25 11.08 17.53
CA ALA A 23 4.84 9.85 16.85
C ALA A 23 6.03 8.90 16.64
N ARG A 24 7.19 9.44 16.23
CA ARG A 24 8.44 8.68 16.11
C ARG A 24 8.91 8.11 17.45
N GLY A 25 8.92 8.92 18.51
CA GLY A 25 9.29 8.51 19.87
C GLY A 25 8.35 7.48 20.50
N CYS A 26 7.10 7.42 20.03
CA CYS A 26 6.12 6.40 20.40
C CYS A 26 6.12 5.17 19.46
N GLY A 27 7.03 5.13 18.49
CA GLY A 27 7.22 3.97 17.60
C GLY A 27 6.26 3.90 16.41
N TYR A 28 5.64 5.01 16.01
CA TYR A 28 4.76 5.11 14.83
C TYR A 28 5.54 5.49 13.56
N VAL A 29 6.53 4.67 13.21
CA VAL A 29 7.34 4.82 12.00
C VAL A 29 7.32 3.53 11.20
N GLY A 30 7.07 3.64 9.90
CA GLY A 30 7.12 2.51 8.98
C GLY A 30 8.55 2.16 8.55
N PRO A 31 8.77 1.00 7.89
CA PRO A 31 10.09 0.56 7.45
C PRO A 31 10.84 1.56 6.55
N SER A 32 10.12 2.39 5.80
CA SER A 32 10.69 3.44 4.93
C SER A 32 11.01 4.75 5.67
N GLY A 33 10.94 4.78 7.00
CA GLY A 33 11.09 6.01 7.80
C GLY A 33 9.87 6.94 7.80
N ARG A 34 8.78 6.57 7.12
CA ARG A 34 7.55 7.36 7.04
C ARG A 34 6.77 7.31 8.36
N ILE A 35 6.32 8.46 8.86
CA ILE A 35 5.48 8.55 10.06
C ILE A 35 4.06 8.01 9.79
N LEU A 36 3.57 7.16 10.68
CA LEU A 36 2.24 6.57 10.63
C LEU A 36 1.21 7.41 11.40
N ARG A 37 1.03 8.68 11.01
CA ARG A 37 0.17 9.66 11.73
C ARG A 37 -1.24 9.16 12.02
N LYS A 38 -1.89 8.54 11.02
CA LYS A 38 -3.24 7.99 11.18
C LYS A 38 -3.33 6.94 12.29
N SER A 39 -2.33 6.05 12.37
CA SER A 39 -2.27 5.04 13.42
C SER A 39 -1.96 5.65 14.79
N PHE A 40 -1.08 6.65 14.83
CA PHE A 40 -0.73 7.38 16.06
C PHE A 40 -1.94 8.10 16.66
N TYR A 41 -2.66 8.92 15.89
CA TYR A 41 -3.85 9.62 16.42
C TYR A 41 -4.95 8.66 16.83
N ARG A 42 -5.14 7.57 16.08
CA ARG A 42 -6.11 6.54 16.43
C ARG A 42 -5.81 5.96 17.82
N ALA A 43 -4.55 5.58 18.05
CA ALA A 43 -4.14 5.03 19.33
C ALA A 43 -4.22 6.04 20.48
N LEU A 44 -3.98 7.34 20.23
CA LEU A 44 -4.18 8.38 21.23
C LEU A 44 -5.66 8.53 21.63
N ILE A 45 -6.56 8.47 20.65
CA ILE A 45 -8.01 8.57 20.87
C ILE A 45 -8.52 7.32 21.61
N GLU A 46 -8.07 6.13 21.22
CA GLU A 46 -8.38 4.87 21.93
C GLU A 46 -7.82 4.86 23.36
N ALA A 47 -6.58 5.34 23.56
CA ALA A 47 -5.97 5.46 24.90
C ALA A 47 -6.70 6.44 25.82
N LYS A 48 -7.37 7.45 25.26
CA LYS A 48 -8.25 8.38 25.99
C LYS A 48 -9.64 7.79 26.28
N GLY A 49 -9.92 6.55 25.88
CA GLY A 49 -11.17 5.84 26.16
C GLY A 49 -12.28 6.05 25.12
N TYR A 50 -11.99 6.72 24.00
CA TYR A 50 -12.97 6.87 22.92
C TYR A 50 -13.00 5.61 22.06
N LYS A 51 -14.20 5.03 21.92
CA LYS A 51 -14.43 3.89 21.02
C LYS A 51 -14.45 4.36 19.57
N ILE A 52 -13.32 4.22 18.89
CA ILE A 52 -13.26 4.42 17.44
C ILE A 52 -13.80 3.13 16.83
N GLY A 53 -14.91 3.23 16.08
CA GLY A 53 -15.46 2.07 15.36
C GLY A 53 -14.36 1.35 14.59
N ASN A 54 -14.42 0.01 14.53
CA ASN A 54 -13.41 -0.86 13.91
C ASN A 54 -13.35 -0.69 12.38
N GLY A 55 -13.04 0.52 11.90
CA GLY A 55 -12.59 0.80 10.56
C GLY A 55 -11.19 0.22 10.40
N ARG A 56 -11.13 -1.07 10.09
CA ARG A 56 -9.96 -1.80 9.60
C ARG A 56 -8.78 -1.81 10.58
N GLN A 57 -8.89 -2.68 11.59
CA GLN A 57 -7.73 -3.35 12.19
C GLN A 57 -7.08 -4.19 11.08
N GLY A 58 -6.27 -3.54 10.25
CA GLY A 58 -5.39 -4.22 9.30
C GLY A 58 -4.24 -4.82 10.09
N LYS A 59 -4.49 -5.95 10.77
CA LYS A 59 -3.45 -6.92 11.10
C LYS A 59 -2.61 -7.12 9.84
N ASN A 60 -1.29 -7.03 10.01
CA ASN A 60 -0.24 -7.49 9.11
C ASN A 60 -0.62 -7.50 7.63
N GLY A 61 -0.14 -6.49 6.91
CA GLY A 61 -0.33 -6.34 5.48
C GLY A 61 0.21 -7.52 4.66
N ASN A 62 -0.53 -8.63 4.63
CA ASN A 62 -0.73 -9.41 3.42
C ASN A 62 -1.50 -8.50 2.45
N ARG A 63 -0.75 -7.60 1.79
CA ARG A 63 -1.18 -6.84 0.61
C ARG A 63 -1.56 -7.73 -0.57
N ALA A 64 -1.63 -9.05 -0.39
CA ALA A 64 -1.89 -10.02 -1.44
C ALA A 64 -3.37 -10.37 -1.63
N SER A 65 -4.29 -10.06 -0.70
CA SER A 65 -5.64 -10.63 -0.76
C SER A 65 -6.80 -9.64 -0.62
N ARG A 66 -6.62 -8.40 -1.05
CA ARG A 66 -7.75 -7.46 -1.26
C ARG A 66 -7.68 -6.71 -2.59
N GLY A 67 -7.01 -7.32 -3.57
CA GLY A 67 -7.19 -6.93 -4.95
C GLY A 67 -8.63 -7.22 -5.36
N ARG A 68 -9.25 -6.29 -6.10
CA ARG A 68 -10.42 -6.60 -6.93
C ARG A 68 -10.15 -7.94 -7.62
N GLN A 69 -11.13 -8.84 -7.66
CA GLN A 69 -11.06 -9.98 -8.56
C GLN A 69 -10.59 -9.47 -9.92
N THR A 70 -9.56 -10.11 -10.48
CA THR A 70 -9.12 -9.81 -11.84
C THR A 70 -10.21 -10.27 -12.78
N GLU A 71 -11.22 -9.42 -13.01
CA GLU A 71 -11.82 -9.39 -14.33
C GLU A 71 -10.64 -9.21 -15.28
N PHE A 72 -10.43 -10.11 -16.24
CA PHE A 72 -9.33 -10.04 -17.21
C PHE A 72 -9.51 -8.85 -18.16
N LYS A 73 -9.55 -7.64 -17.59
CA LYS A 73 -9.90 -6.37 -18.19
C LYS A 73 -9.01 -5.30 -17.56
N THR A 74 -8.41 -4.47 -18.41
CA THR A 74 -7.70 -3.26 -18.01
C THR A 74 -8.21 -2.11 -18.85
N LYS A 75 -8.06 -0.87 -18.37
CA LYS A 75 -8.47 0.34 -19.09
C LYS A 75 -7.23 1.15 -19.44
N VAL A 76 -7.27 1.83 -20.58
CA VAL A 76 -6.26 2.85 -20.90
C VAL A 76 -6.35 3.94 -19.85
N HIS A 77 -5.22 4.28 -19.24
CA HIS A 77 -5.14 5.32 -18.23
C HIS A 77 -5.29 6.72 -18.87
N GLY A 78 -5.58 7.74 -18.08
CA GLY A 78 -5.74 9.12 -18.59
C GLY A 78 -4.51 9.68 -19.31
N ASN A 79 -3.33 9.09 -19.09
CA ASN A 79 -2.08 9.42 -19.78
C ASN A 79 -1.84 8.59 -21.07
N GLY A 80 -2.80 7.77 -21.50
CA GLY A 80 -2.69 6.95 -22.70
C GLY A 80 -1.99 5.60 -22.53
N ASN A 81 -1.41 5.31 -21.35
CA ASN A 81 -0.73 4.05 -21.11
C ASN A 81 -1.70 2.91 -20.79
N LEU A 82 -1.37 1.71 -21.25
CA LEU A 82 -2.04 0.47 -20.87
C LEU A 82 -1.09 -0.35 -19.98
N LEU A 83 -1.58 -0.77 -18.80
CA LEU A 83 -0.77 -1.52 -17.85
C LEU A 83 -1.26 -2.98 -17.73
N ILE A 84 -0.32 -3.92 -17.81
CA ILE A 84 -0.52 -5.34 -17.50
C ILE A 84 -0.06 -5.57 -16.06
N GLY A 85 -1.01 -5.89 -15.18
CA GLY A 85 -0.72 -6.12 -13.77
C GLY A 85 0.01 -7.44 -13.49
N HIS A 86 0.70 -7.50 -12.35
CA HIS A 86 1.49 -8.66 -11.91
C HIS A 86 0.71 -9.99 -11.87
N ALA A 87 -0.61 -9.94 -11.60
CA ALA A 87 -1.43 -11.15 -11.58
C ALA A 87 -1.46 -11.87 -12.94
N TYR A 88 -1.42 -11.12 -14.05
CA TYR A 88 -1.42 -11.69 -15.41
C TYR A 88 -0.04 -12.20 -15.80
N THR A 89 1.01 -11.43 -15.53
CA THR A 89 2.39 -11.83 -15.84
C THR A 89 2.82 -13.05 -15.04
N LYS A 90 2.42 -13.14 -13.76
CA LYS A 90 2.62 -14.33 -12.93
C LYS A 90 1.89 -15.56 -13.47
N LYS A 91 0.66 -15.40 -13.99
CA LYS A 91 -0.11 -16.51 -14.59
C LYS A 91 0.53 -17.01 -15.89
N LEU A 92 1.23 -16.13 -16.61
CA LEU A 92 2.04 -16.47 -17.79
C LEU A 92 3.45 -16.98 -17.43
N GLY A 93 3.84 -16.98 -16.14
CA GLY A 93 5.17 -17.40 -15.71
C GLY A 93 6.29 -16.47 -16.16
N LEU A 94 6.01 -15.18 -16.34
CA LEU A 94 7.03 -14.24 -16.81
C LEU A 94 8.04 -13.91 -15.71
N GLU A 95 9.31 -13.82 -16.09
CA GLU A 95 10.43 -13.52 -15.22
C GLU A 95 10.97 -12.10 -15.46
N PRO A 96 11.53 -11.43 -14.45
CA PRO A 96 12.21 -10.15 -14.63
C PRO A 96 13.35 -10.27 -15.65
N GLY A 97 13.38 -9.34 -16.61
CA GLY A 97 14.40 -9.32 -17.67
C GLY A 97 13.98 -10.00 -18.97
N GLN A 98 12.83 -10.70 -19.01
CA GLN A 98 12.28 -11.18 -20.27
C GLN A 98 11.83 -10.02 -21.16
N GLU A 99 12.21 -10.09 -22.43
CA GLU A 99 11.88 -9.09 -23.44
C GLU A 99 10.83 -9.61 -24.42
N PHE A 100 10.02 -8.69 -24.94
CA PHE A 100 8.96 -8.99 -25.88
C PHE A 100 8.95 -7.97 -27.01
N LYS A 101 8.79 -8.45 -28.23
CA LYS A 101 8.41 -7.61 -29.37
C LYS A 101 6.93 -7.31 -29.32
N ILE A 102 6.58 -6.04 -29.51
CA ILE A 102 5.20 -5.59 -29.61
C ILE A 102 4.79 -5.63 -31.08
N ASP A 103 3.79 -6.44 -31.42
CA ASP A 103 3.13 -6.43 -32.74
C ASP A 103 1.72 -5.83 -32.61
N LEU A 104 1.40 -4.87 -33.47
CA LEU A 104 0.14 -4.13 -33.44
C LEU A 104 -0.71 -4.50 -34.66
N LYS A 105 -1.87 -5.12 -34.42
CA LYS A 105 -2.88 -5.36 -35.46
C LYS A 105 -3.91 -4.23 -35.42
N LYS A 106 -3.79 -3.27 -36.34
CA LYS A 106 -4.63 -2.06 -36.35
C LYS A 106 -6.09 -2.37 -36.68
N GLU A 107 -6.31 -3.34 -37.57
CA GLU A 107 -7.63 -3.76 -38.06
C GLU A 107 -8.46 -4.36 -36.94
N SER A 108 -7.86 -5.23 -36.13
CA SER A 108 -8.51 -5.88 -34.99
C SER A 108 -8.30 -5.16 -33.65
N LYS A 109 -7.56 -4.03 -33.65
CA LYS A 109 -7.16 -3.27 -32.46
C LYS A 109 -6.53 -4.16 -31.38
N THR A 110 -5.70 -5.11 -31.79
CA THR A 110 -5.07 -6.10 -30.90
C THR A 110 -3.58 -5.80 -30.73
N ILE A 111 -3.08 -5.97 -29.52
CA ILE A 111 -1.66 -5.89 -29.18
C ILE A 111 -1.19 -7.31 -28.88
N TYR A 112 -0.19 -7.79 -29.62
CA TYR A 112 0.48 -9.05 -29.38
C TYR A 112 1.86 -8.80 -28.78
N LEU A 113 2.19 -9.59 -27.76
CA LEU A 113 3.52 -9.64 -27.17
C LEU A 113 4.17 -10.94 -27.58
N ILE A 114 5.26 -10.86 -28.34
CA ILE A 114 5.98 -12.01 -28.88
C ILE A 114 7.30 -12.10 -28.11
N PRO A 115 7.59 -13.18 -27.38
CA PRO A 115 8.86 -13.34 -26.66
C PRO A 115 10.05 -13.13 -27.59
N LEU A 116 11.04 -12.38 -27.12
CA LEU A 116 12.36 -12.32 -27.74
C LEU A 116 13.23 -13.37 -27.04
N ASN A 117 13.85 -14.25 -27.84
CA ASN A 117 14.80 -15.25 -27.34
C ASN A 117 16.07 -14.60 -26.80
#